data_AF-A0A9N8EE10-F1
#
_entry.id   AF-A0A9N8EE10-F1
#
_cell.length_a   1.000
_cell.length_b   1.000
_cell.length_c   1.000
_cell.angle_alpha   90.00
_cell.angle_beta   90.00
_cell.angle_gamma   90.00
#
_symmetry.space_group_name_H-M   'P 1'
#
loop_
_entity.id
_entity.type
_entity.pdbx_description
1 polymer ?
#
loop_
_entity_poly.entity_id
_entity_poly.type
_entity_poly.pdbx_seq_one_letter_code
_entity_poly.pdbx_strand_id
1 'polypeptide(L)'
;MVTTRVNAVPALCPRDPSVTGYSDLSTLQDDINLVKEESSTNTFNPPPNTQVFTICPGTTFRLTGDVDIGNQGLHFAHSSNLPPMVLQCGLQGKSSDSCILRGGLHHVWIDNVGALSFKGITFQAATRGSVWMGTGQNEIAFDDCIWQDNTHEWTAVGGANCPNGCAAALAGRFGAANVTNCQFRDNRGKSGAVYGEGMEYTMDRCVFQGNTGTWTAMDGQPAASAITLVNPSSKLELSNSCFTDNEASGPATVKVDDSSKDGTTATVSRSDTDSTLTINKNNFFQNNIVATSTQGQYCTNSIYVYSEQMDDTCEWGDASCCAVAEDCASAVVSSSTTFPPGQTNNRDIFEPTEESGAPYNSHAARWMSGLGMVLGWTLWWV
;
A
#
# COMPACT_ATOMS: atom_id res chain seq x y z
N MET A 1 -10.49 -36.55 15.02
CA MET A 1 -9.03 -36.76 15.10
C MET A 1 -8.40 -35.39 15.27
N VAL A 2 -7.69 -35.16 16.38
CA VAL A 2 -6.89 -33.95 16.55
C VAL A 2 -5.59 -34.18 15.79
N THR A 3 -5.49 -33.64 14.58
CA THR A 3 -4.22 -33.61 13.86
C THR A 3 -3.36 -32.61 14.62
N THR A 4 -2.39 -33.10 15.40
CA THR A 4 -1.32 -32.25 15.94
C THR A 4 -0.58 -31.68 14.74
N ARG A 5 -0.91 -30.43 14.34
CA ARG A 5 -0.05 -29.66 13.45
C ARG A 5 1.26 -29.51 14.20
N VAL A 6 2.34 -30.05 13.63
CA VAL A 6 3.68 -29.69 14.07
C VAL A 6 3.84 -28.25 13.59
N ASN A 7 3.65 -27.28 14.48
CA ASN A 7 3.87 -25.88 14.16
C ASN A 7 5.30 -25.77 13.64
N ALA A 8 5.44 -25.36 12.38
CA ALA A 8 6.74 -25.13 11.80
C ALA A 8 7.26 -23.84 12.43
N VAL A 9 8.04 -23.98 13.50
CA VAL A 9 8.68 -22.85 14.17
C VAL A 9 9.70 -22.20 13.23
N PRO A 10 10.02 -20.90 13.41
CA PRO A 10 11.13 -20.27 12.69
C PRO A 10 12.41 -21.09 12.86
N ALA A 11 13.19 -21.17 11.79
CA ALA A 11 14.37 -22.03 11.70
C ALA A 11 15.63 -21.20 11.44
N LEU A 12 16.81 -21.82 11.61
CA LEU A 12 18.07 -21.18 11.23
C LEU A 12 18.05 -20.82 9.74
N CYS A 13 18.39 -19.58 9.42
CA CYS A 13 18.30 -19.09 8.07
C CYS A 13 19.35 -19.74 7.17
N PRO A 14 18.98 -20.25 5.97
CA PRO A 14 19.90 -21.02 5.13
C PRO A 14 21.14 -20.23 4.68
N ARG A 15 21.01 -18.91 4.53
CA ARG A 15 22.09 -18.01 4.08
C ARG A 15 22.85 -17.34 5.23
N ASP A 16 22.25 -17.30 6.41
CA ASP A 16 22.85 -16.72 7.60
C ASP A 16 22.41 -17.52 8.84
N PRO A 17 23.16 -18.58 9.22
CA PRO A 17 22.84 -19.41 10.37
C PRO A 17 22.88 -18.67 11.71
N SER A 18 23.31 -17.40 11.77
CA SER A 18 23.22 -16.58 12.98
C SER A 18 21.82 -16.00 13.20
N VAL A 19 20.96 -16.03 12.18
CA VAL A 19 19.58 -15.55 12.22
C VAL A 19 18.62 -16.74 12.29
N THR A 20 17.62 -16.65 13.17
CA THR A 20 16.46 -17.56 13.18
C THR A 20 15.28 -16.81 12.60
N GLY A 21 14.60 -17.38 11.60
CA GLY A 21 13.52 -16.71 10.89
C GLY A 21 12.74 -17.61 9.93
N TYR A 22 11.88 -16.98 9.14
CA TYR A 22 11.00 -17.63 8.19
C TYR A 22 11.63 -17.60 6.79
N SER A 23 11.72 -18.78 6.17
CA SER A 23 12.09 -18.95 4.75
C SER A 23 10.95 -19.55 3.93
N ASP A 24 9.81 -19.82 4.56
CA ASP A 24 8.57 -20.30 3.95
C ASP A 24 7.40 -19.39 4.36
N LEU A 25 6.62 -18.94 3.37
CA LEU A 25 5.53 -17.97 3.59
C LEU A 25 4.33 -18.61 4.29
N SER A 26 4.03 -19.88 3.99
CA SER A 26 2.89 -20.59 4.56
C SER A 26 3.07 -20.78 6.07
N THR A 27 4.29 -21.11 6.47
CA THR A 27 4.72 -21.22 7.86
C THR A 27 4.58 -19.90 8.61
N LEU A 28 5.06 -18.79 8.03
CA LEU A 28 4.90 -17.46 8.60
C LEU A 28 3.41 -17.10 8.79
N GLN A 29 2.57 -17.36 7.80
CA GLN A 29 1.14 -17.08 7.90
C GLN A 29 0.44 -17.95 8.96
N ASP A 30 0.80 -19.22 9.07
CA ASP A 30 0.27 -20.12 10.10
C ASP A 30 0.63 -19.63 11.52
N ASP A 31 1.87 -19.16 11.75
CA ASP A 31 2.27 -18.61 13.04
C ASP A 31 1.59 -17.26 13.36
N ILE A 32 1.37 -16.40 12.35
CA ILE A 32 0.55 -15.19 12.51
C ILE A 32 -0.89 -15.55 12.91
N ASN A 33 -1.47 -16.57 12.27
CA ASN A 33 -2.82 -17.05 12.59
C ASN A 33 -2.88 -17.63 14.01
N LEU A 34 -1.84 -18.32 14.47
CA LEU A 34 -1.76 -18.85 15.82
C LEU A 34 -1.75 -17.72 16.87
N VAL A 35 -0.95 -16.68 16.67
CA VAL A 35 -0.94 -15.49 17.54
C VAL A 35 -2.33 -14.85 17.62
N LYS A 36 -3.05 -14.82 16.50
CA LYS A 36 -4.43 -14.33 16.46
C LYS A 36 -5.38 -15.20 17.28
N GLU A 37 -5.30 -16.52 17.15
CA GLU A 37 -6.11 -17.45 17.94
C GLU A 37 -5.84 -17.32 19.44
N GLU A 38 -4.55 -17.27 19.84
CA GLU A 38 -4.15 -17.08 21.23
C GLU A 38 -4.66 -15.75 21.81
N SER A 39 -4.54 -14.67 21.05
CA SER A 39 -5.02 -13.34 21.46
C SER A 39 -6.55 -13.27 21.61
N SER A 40 -7.29 -14.08 20.86
CA SER A 40 -8.76 -14.13 20.93
C SER A 40 -9.30 -14.86 22.17
N THR A 41 -8.52 -15.80 22.72
CA THR A 41 -8.94 -16.61 23.88
C THR A 41 -8.55 -15.99 25.22
N ASN A 42 -7.52 -15.15 25.24
CA ASN A 42 -6.96 -14.58 26.47
C ASN A 42 -7.55 -13.18 26.77
N THR A 43 -8.83 -13.14 27.13
CA THR A 43 -9.58 -11.89 27.37
C THR A 43 -9.15 -11.12 28.63
N PHE A 44 -8.35 -11.72 29.50
CA PHE A 44 -8.04 -11.15 30.83
C PHE A 44 -6.67 -10.49 30.95
N ASN A 45 -5.75 -10.71 30.01
CA ASN A 45 -4.44 -10.04 29.99
C ASN A 45 -3.97 -9.93 28.52
N PRO A 46 -4.19 -8.79 27.84
CA PRO A 46 -3.65 -8.62 26.50
C PRO A 46 -2.12 -8.79 26.54
N PRO A 47 -1.51 -9.56 25.62
CA PRO A 47 -0.07 -9.79 25.63
C PRO A 47 0.64 -8.43 25.53
N PRO A 48 1.43 -8.03 26.54
CA PRO A 48 2.03 -6.69 26.59
C PRO A 48 3.21 -6.51 25.61
N ASN A 49 3.64 -7.59 24.96
CA ASN A 49 4.88 -7.62 24.21
C ASN A 49 4.61 -7.65 22.70
N THR A 50 5.28 -6.75 21.99
CA THR A 50 5.37 -6.75 20.53
C THR A 50 5.83 -8.11 20.01
N GLN A 51 5.09 -8.68 19.06
CA GLN A 51 5.47 -9.91 18.36
C GLN A 51 6.32 -9.57 17.15
N VAL A 52 7.49 -10.21 17.05
CA VAL A 52 8.44 -9.97 15.94
C VAL A 52 8.55 -11.22 15.09
N PHE A 53 8.23 -11.08 13.81
CA PHE A 53 8.38 -12.09 12.78
C PHE A 53 9.56 -11.73 11.90
N THR A 54 10.64 -12.52 11.96
CA THR A 54 11.87 -12.27 11.20
C THR A 54 11.88 -13.11 9.93
N ILE A 55 11.91 -12.48 8.76
CA ILE A 55 12.15 -13.16 7.48
C ILE A 55 13.66 -13.37 7.32
N CYS A 56 14.04 -14.56 6.86
CA CYS A 56 15.44 -14.88 6.63
C CYS A 56 16.07 -14.00 5.53
N PRO A 57 17.27 -13.44 5.74
CA PRO A 57 17.96 -12.64 4.72
C PRO A 57 18.10 -13.37 3.38
N GLY A 58 17.88 -12.63 2.29
CA GLY A 58 17.95 -13.13 0.92
C GLY A 58 16.80 -14.05 0.51
N THR A 59 15.74 -14.15 1.30
CA THR A 59 14.55 -14.94 0.97
C THR A 59 13.70 -14.22 -0.07
N THR A 60 13.23 -14.95 -1.08
CA THR A 60 12.22 -14.46 -2.02
C THR A 60 11.01 -15.37 -1.96
N PHE A 61 9.90 -14.85 -1.47
CA PHE A 61 8.60 -15.50 -1.53
C PHE A 61 7.96 -15.20 -2.88
N ARG A 62 7.71 -16.23 -3.68
CA ARG A 62 7.08 -16.10 -5.00
C ARG A 62 5.60 -16.38 -4.88
N LEU A 63 4.79 -15.36 -5.15
CA LEU A 63 3.34 -15.45 -5.14
C LEU A 63 2.86 -15.72 -6.57
N THR A 64 2.01 -16.72 -6.71
CA THR A 64 1.47 -17.29 -7.96
C THR A 64 -0.06 -17.43 -7.88
N GLY A 65 -0.79 -16.37 -7.53
CA GLY A 65 -2.26 -16.46 -7.44
C GLY A 65 -2.95 -15.25 -6.83
N ASP A 66 -4.27 -15.33 -6.75
CA ASP A 66 -5.15 -14.38 -6.06
C ASP A 66 -5.10 -14.60 -4.54
N VAL A 67 -5.00 -13.52 -3.76
CA VAL A 67 -5.02 -13.56 -2.29
C VAL A 67 -6.45 -13.75 -1.77
N ASP A 68 -7.46 -13.30 -2.53
CA ASP A 68 -8.88 -13.34 -2.14
C ASP A 68 -9.45 -14.77 -2.10
N ILE A 69 -8.78 -15.74 -2.73
CA ILE A 69 -9.19 -17.16 -2.77
C ILE A 69 -8.25 -18.03 -1.91
N GLY A 70 -7.63 -17.42 -0.91
CA GLY A 70 -7.09 -18.11 0.25
C GLY A 70 -5.84 -18.92 -0.02
N ASN A 71 -4.83 -18.40 -0.73
CA ASN A 71 -3.54 -19.10 -0.64
C ASN A 71 -2.20 -18.40 -0.88
N GLN A 72 -2.07 -17.13 -1.27
CA GLN A 72 -0.72 -16.70 -1.74
C GLN A 72 -0.19 -15.36 -1.23
N GLY A 73 -0.94 -14.56 -0.49
CA GLY A 73 -0.44 -13.33 0.14
C GLY A 73 -0.47 -13.42 1.66
N LEU A 74 0.14 -12.43 2.33
CA LEU A 74 -0.02 -12.27 3.77
C LEU A 74 -1.37 -11.61 4.07
N HIS A 75 -2.13 -12.22 4.97
CA HIS A 75 -3.43 -11.70 5.38
C HIS A 75 -3.44 -11.42 6.88
N PHE A 76 -3.61 -10.14 7.22
CA PHE A 76 -3.73 -9.63 8.57
C PHE A 76 -5.16 -9.15 8.75
N ALA A 77 -6.06 -10.00 9.27
CA ALA A 77 -7.48 -9.64 9.38
C ALA A 77 -8.11 -9.89 10.74
N HIS A 78 -9.11 -9.06 11.07
CA HIS A 78 -10.14 -9.29 12.07
C HIS A 78 -9.63 -9.63 13.48
N SER A 79 -8.73 -8.81 14.01
CA SER A 79 -8.39 -8.90 15.43
C SER A 79 -7.83 -7.58 15.94
N SER A 80 -8.72 -6.73 16.43
CA SER A 80 -8.39 -5.48 17.13
C SER A 80 -7.56 -5.70 18.40
N ASN A 81 -7.52 -6.95 18.90
CA ASN A 81 -6.83 -7.33 20.13
C ASN A 81 -5.47 -8.00 19.87
N LEU A 82 -4.95 -7.96 18.63
CA LEU A 82 -3.59 -8.44 18.39
C LEU A 82 -2.59 -7.60 19.17
N PRO A 83 -1.55 -8.21 19.76
CA PRO A 83 -0.40 -7.45 20.20
C PRO A 83 0.19 -6.70 19.01
N PRO A 84 0.92 -5.59 19.23
CA PRO A 84 1.69 -4.96 18.18
C PRO A 84 2.57 -5.99 17.45
N MET A 85 2.58 -5.97 16.12
CA MET A 85 3.36 -6.91 15.32
C MET A 85 4.42 -6.19 14.49
N VAL A 86 5.57 -6.83 14.30
CA VAL A 86 6.64 -6.37 13.42
C VAL A 86 7.02 -7.51 12.50
N LEU A 87 6.89 -7.31 11.19
CA LEU A 87 7.45 -8.19 10.17
C LEU A 87 8.72 -7.54 9.63
N GLN A 88 9.88 -8.15 9.85
CA GLN A 88 11.18 -7.56 9.51
C GLN A 88 12.06 -8.49 8.69
N CYS A 89 12.80 -7.94 7.74
CA CYS A 89 13.86 -8.65 7.02
C CYS A 89 15.15 -8.67 7.85
N GLY A 90 15.64 -9.87 8.18
CA GLY A 90 16.82 -10.02 9.04
C GLY A 90 16.62 -9.47 10.47
N LEU A 91 17.69 -9.40 11.24
CA LEU A 91 17.63 -8.93 12.63
C LEU A 91 17.44 -7.42 12.74
N GLN A 92 17.86 -6.66 11.73
CA GLN A 92 17.84 -5.20 11.75
C GLN A 92 16.68 -4.58 10.96
N GLY A 93 15.95 -5.39 10.18
CA GLY A 93 14.85 -4.88 9.35
C GLY A 93 15.34 -3.96 8.24
N LYS A 94 16.47 -4.30 7.59
CA LYS A 94 17.06 -3.46 6.54
C LYS A 94 16.80 -4.01 5.15
N SER A 95 16.54 -3.12 4.19
CA SER A 95 16.33 -3.49 2.78
C SER A 95 17.55 -4.18 2.18
N SER A 96 18.76 -3.89 2.70
CA SER A 96 20.00 -4.58 2.32
C SER A 96 19.98 -6.09 2.60
N ASP A 97 19.16 -6.55 3.57
CA ASP A 97 19.01 -7.98 3.88
C ASP A 97 18.18 -8.71 2.81
N SER A 98 17.61 -8.00 1.83
CA SER A 98 17.08 -8.54 0.57
C SER A 98 15.94 -9.57 0.70
N CYS A 99 14.96 -9.32 1.57
CA CYS A 99 13.73 -10.12 1.66
C CYS A 99 12.68 -9.59 0.69
N ILE A 100 12.17 -10.45 -0.19
CA ILE A 100 11.31 -10.04 -1.31
C ILE A 100 9.99 -10.82 -1.29
N LEU A 101 8.86 -10.11 -1.31
CA LEU A 101 7.56 -10.63 -1.74
C LEU A 101 7.43 -10.31 -3.22
N ARG A 102 7.31 -11.33 -4.09
CA ARG A 102 7.31 -11.14 -5.54
C ARG A 102 6.14 -11.81 -6.25
N GLY A 103 5.46 -11.07 -7.11
CA GLY A 103 4.39 -11.59 -7.97
C GLY A 103 3.01 -11.56 -7.31
N GLY A 104 2.08 -12.32 -7.88
CA GLY A 104 0.70 -12.41 -7.39
C GLY A 104 -0.16 -11.19 -7.73
N LEU A 105 -1.42 -11.22 -7.27
CA LEU A 105 -2.31 -10.07 -7.40
C LEU A 105 -1.97 -9.00 -6.35
N HIS A 106 -1.90 -9.43 -5.10
CA HIS A 106 -1.55 -8.62 -3.93
C HIS A 106 -0.45 -9.33 -3.13
N HIS A 107 0.39 -8.58 -2.43
CA HIS A 107 1.36 -9.13 -1.48
C HIS A 107 0.79 -9.20 -0.06
N VAL A 108 0.11 -8.15 0.38
CA VAL A 108 -0.39 -8.02 1.75
C VAL A 108 -1.80 -7.42 1.77
N TRP A 109 -2.69 -8.05 2.53
CA TRP A 109 -4.01 -7.54 2.87
C TRP A 109 -4.13 -7.31 4.37
N ILE A 110 -4.53 -6.10 4.77
CA ILE A 110 -4.61 -5.66 6.16
C ILE A 110 -6.04 -5.17 6.43
N ASP A 111 -6.74 -5.76 7.40
CA ASP A 111 -8.11 -5.38 7.74
C ASP A 111 -8.38 -5.51 9.24
N ASN A 112 -8.68 -4.40 9.90
CA ASN A 112 -8.99 -4.33 11.32
C ASN A 112 -7.95 -5.03 12.21
N VAL A 113 -6.70 -4.53 12.15
CA VAL A 113 -5.61 -4.95 13.02
C VAL A 113 -5.13 -3.77 13.87
N GLY A 114 -4.48 -4.07 14.99
CA GLY A 114 -3.81 -3.06 15.80
C GLY A 114 -2.54 -2.53 15.13
N ALA A 115 -1.53 -2.20 15.92
CA ALA A 115 -0.25 -1.72 15.41
C ALA A 115 0.49 -2.83 14.63
N LEU A 116 0.91 -2.54 13.39
CA LEU A 116 1.64 -3.46 12.53
C LEU A 116 2.73 -2.72 11.77
N SER A 117 3.97 -3.20 11.86
CA SER A 117 5.11 -2.60 11.18
C SER A 117 5.78 -3.56 10.21
N PHE A 118 6.19 -3.05 9.06
CA PHE A 118 7.01 -3.74 8.05
C PHE A 118 8.38 -3.07 7.99
N LYS A 119 9.46 -3.86 8.01
CA LYS A 119 10.84 -3.33 7.98
C LYS A 119 11.73 -4.05 6.99
N GLY A 120 12.35 -3.32 6.07
CA GLY A 120 13.35 -3.89 5.17
C GLY A 120 12.82 -4.81 4.08
N ILE A 121 11.52 -4.77 3.80
CA ILE A 121 10.87 -5.70 2.86
C ILE A 121 10.76 -5.05 1.48
N THR A 122 11.10 -5.81 0.45
CA THR A 122 10.83 -5.44 -0.94
C THR A 122 9.54 -6.10 -1.42
N PHE A 123 8.64 -5.31 -1.95
CA PHE A 123 7.40 -5.71 -2.59
C PHE A 123 7.52 -5.51 -4.10
N GLN A 124 7.56 -6.60 -4.87
CA GLN A 124 7.91 -6.54 -6.29
C GLN A 124 6.88 -7.22 -7.20
N ALA A 125 6.48 -6.53 -8.28
CA ALA A 125 5.73 -7.12 -9.38
C ALA A 125 4.36 -7.75 -8.98
N ALA A 126 3.65 -7.16 -8.01
CA ALA A 126 2.21 -7.41 -7.85
C ALA A 126 1.46 -6.85 -9.06
N THR A 127 0.34 -7.46 -9.44
CA THR A 127 -0.42 -7.08 -10.65
C THR A 127 -1.73 -6.32 -10.37
N ARG A 128 -2.15 -6.26 -9.10
CA ARG A 128 -3.39 -5.62 -8.66
C ARG A 128 -3.16 -4.72 -7.45
N GLY A 129 -1.96 -4.18 -7.30
CA GLY A 129 -1.57 -3.42 -6.11
C GLY A 129 -0.94 -4.30 -5.04
N SER A 130 0.18 -3.85 -4.48
CA SER A 130 0.98 -4.65 -3.56
C SER A 130 0.38 -4.76 -2.15
N VAL A 131 0.15 -3.65 -1.46
CA VAL A 131 -0.36 -3.62 -0.09
C VAL A 131 -1.71 -2.93 -0.04
N TRP A 132 -2.69 -3.62 0.52
CA TRP A 132 -4.05 -3.12 0.73
C TRP A 132 -4.34 -2.96 2.22
N MET A 133 -4.71 -1.75 2.64
CA MET A 133 -5.18 -1.42 3.99
C MET A 133 -6.68 -1.15 3.95
N GLY A 134 -7.48 -2.14 4.35
CA GLY A 134 -8.93 -2.12 4.34
C GLY A 134 -9.53 -1.16 5.37
N THR A 135 -10.40 -1.70 6.23
CA THR A 135 -11.15 -0.90 7.20
C THR A 135 -10.58 -1.08 8.60
N GLY A 136 -10.58 -0.04 9.44
CA GLY A 136 -10.24 -0.15 10.86
C GLY A 136 -9.27 0.89 11.38
N GLN A 137 -9.00 0.84 12.69
CA GLN A 137 -7.99 1.68 13.35
C GLN A 137 -6.62 1.03 13.17
N ASN A 138 -6.00 1.31 12.04
CA ASN A 138 -4.69 0.75 11.72
C ASN A 138 -3.62 1.80 12.04
N GLU A 139 -2.67 1.48 12.93
CA GLU A 139 -1.40 2.20 13.07
C GLU A 139 -0.34 1.37 12.32
N ILE A 140 -0.27 1.59 11.01
CA ILE A 140 0.64 0.84 10.13
C ILE A 140 1.94 1.62 9.95
N ALA A 141 3.07 0.95 10.05
CA ALA A 141 4.35 1.55 9.78
C ALA A 141 5.13 0.78 8.72
N PHE A 142 5.80 1.50 7.85
CA PHE A 142 6.75 0.98 6.88
C PHE A 142 8.07 1.70 7.06
N ASP A 143 9.14 0.96 7.30
CA ASP A 143 10.50 1.48 7.48
C ASP A 143 11.46 0.76 6.53
N ASP A 144 12.23 1.51 5.76
CA ASP A 144 13.22 0.95 4.81
C ASP A 144 12.62 -0.11 3.86
N CYS A 145 11.38 0.11 3.40
CA CYS A 145 10.69 -0.78 2.47
C CYS A 145 10.80 -0.29 1.03
N ILE A 146 10.74 -1.21 0.07
CA ILE A 146 10.85 -0.91 -1.36
C ILE A 146 9.64 -1.49 -2.08
N TRP A 147 8.91 -0.67 -2.83
CA TRP A 147 7.91 -1.09 -3.80
C TRP A 147 8.44 -0.87 -5.20
N GLN A 148 8.61 -1.95 -5.97
CA GLN A 148 9.14 -1.84 -7.32
C GLN A 148 8.37 -2.67 -8.35
N ASP A 149 8.24 -2.15 -9.56
CA ASP A 149 7.61 -2.85 -10.70
C ASP A 149 6.17 -3.33 -10.44
N ASN A 150 5.47 -2.80 -9.43
CA ASN A 150 4.10 -3.22 -9.18
C ASN A 150 3.17 -2.54 -10.19
N THR A 151 2.12 -3.25 -10.58
CA THR A 151 1.09 -2.71 -11.45
C THR A 151 -0.28 -2.84 -10.81
N HIS A 152 -1.22 -2.06 -11.32
CA HIS A 152 -2.64 -2.27 -11.09
C HIS A 152 -3.34 -2.35 -12.45
N GLU A 153 -3.07 -3.42 -13.18
CA GLU A 153 -3.64 -3.70 -14.49
C GLU A 153 -5.03 -4.35 -14.33
N TRP A 154 -6.03 -3.55 -13.98
CA TRP A 154 -7.40 -4.03 -14.06
C TRP A 154 -7.89 -3.95 -15.51
N THR A 155 -7.81 -5.08 -16.22
CA THR A 155 -8.41 -5.27 -17.55
C THR A 155 -9.93 -5.22 -17.40
N ALA A 156 -10.51 -4.10 -17.81
CA ALA A 156 -11.93 -3.85 -17.69
C ALA A 156 -12.72 -4.75 -18.67
N VAL A 157 -13.06 -5.96 -18.26
CA VAL A 157 -14.21 -6.69 -18.81
C VAL A 157 -15.27 -6.73 -17.71
N GLY A 158 -15.98 -5.61 -17.50
CA GLY A 158 -17.13 -5.61 -16.58
C GLY A 158 -17.43 -4.33 -15.79
N GLY A 159 -16.71 -3.22 -15.97
CA GLY A 159 -17.11 -1.93 -15.40
C GLY A 159 -17.19 -1.87 -13.86
N ALA A 160 -16.59 -2.83 -13.15
CA ALA A 160 -16.45 -2.73 -11.71
C ALA A 160 -15.47 -1.59 -11.41
N ASN A 161 -16.03 -0.51 -10.86
CA ASN A 161 -15.31 0.56 -10.20
C ASN A 161 -14.25 -0.02 -9.28
N CYS A 162 -13.13 0.67 -9.16
CA CYS A 162 -12.06 0.31 -8.24
C CYS A 162 -12.35 0.95 -6.89
N PRO A 163 -13.40 0.52 -6.15
CA PRO A 163 -14.09 1.34 -5.14
C PRO A 163 -13.21 1.63 -3.92
N ASN A 164 -12.02 1.06 -3.93
CA ASN A 164 -11.04 0.96 -2.88
C ASN A 164 -9.73 1.66 -3.30
N GLY A 165 -9.58 2.10 -4.55
CA GLY A 165 -8.35 2.74 -5.05
C GLY A 165 -7.44 1.78 -5.81
N CYS A 166 -6.92 2.28 -6.93
CA CYS A 166 -6.14 1.48 -7.90
C CYS A 166 -4.66 1.89 -7.88
N ALA A 167 -4.09 2.00 -6.69
CA ALA A 167 -2.66 2.22 -6.52
C ALA A 167 -1.89 0.91 -6.75
N ALA A 168 -0.70 1.04 -7.35
CA ALA A 168 0.14 -0.11 -7.63
C ALA A 168 0.97 -0.56 -6.41
N ALA A 169 1.33 0.33 -5.50
CA ALA A 169 2.19 0.01 -4.36
C ALA A 169 1.41 -0.09 -3.05
N LEU A 170 0.87 1.02 -2.58
CA LEU A 170 0.24 1.14 -1.26
C LEU A 170 -1.12 1.80 -1.39
N ALA A 171 -2.16 1.14 -0.90
CA ALA A 171 -3.51 1.67 -0.96
C ALA A 171 -4.22 1.49 0.38
N GLY A 172 -5.09 2.42 0.73
CA GLY A 172 -5.93 2.25 1.91
C GLY A 172 -7.17 3.11 1.93
N ARG A 173 -8.09 2.79 2.84
CA ARG A 173 -9.33 3.53 3.04
C ARG A 173 -9.34 4.26 4.38
N PHE A 174 -9.26 3.55 5.50
CA PHE A 174 -9.32 4.19 6.81
C PHE A 174 -8.13 3.80 7.70
N GLY A 175 -7.60 4.79 8.41
CA GLY A 175 -6.51 4.61 9.37
C GLY A 175 -5.33 5.55 9.11
N ALA A 176 -4.20 5.24 9.74
CA ALA A 176 -2.98 6.01 9.60
C ALA A 176 -1.81 5.11 9.18
N ALA A 177 -0.94 5.64 8.32
CA ALA A 177 0.27 4.96 7.90
C ALA A 177 1.49 5.89 7.98
N ASN A 178 2.50 5.47 8.73
CA ASN A 178 3.81 6.11 8.75
C ASN A 178 4.75 5.39 7.79
N VAL A 179 5.30 6.11 6.82
CA VAL A 179 6.16 5.60 5.77
C VAL A 179 7.49 6.35 5.85
N THR A 180 8.53 5.70 6.33
CA THR A 180 9.84 6.30 6.56
C THR A 180 10.93 5.59 5.77
N ASN A 181 11.82 6.36 5.14
CA ASN A 181 12.98 5.81 4.42
C ASN A 181 12.60 4.78 3.33
N CYS A 182 11.44 4.95 2.70
CA CYS A 182 10.89 3.99 1.76
C CYS A 182 11.08 4.43 0.30
N GLN A 183 10.96 3.47 -0.62
CA GLN A 183 11.16 3.72 -2.05
C GLN A 183 10.02 3.14 -2.87
N PHE A 184 9.52 3.92 -3.84
CA PHE A 184 8.47 3.58 -4.79
C PHE A 184 9.03 3.77 -6.20
N ARG A 185 9.38 2.66 -6.85
CA ARG A 185 10.08 2.63 -8.15
C ARG A 185 9.25 1.96 -9.23
N ASP A 186 9.11 2.62 -10.37
CA ASP A 186 8.53 2.01 -11.58
C ASP A 186 7.14 1.39 -11.38
N ASN A 187 6.36 1.89 -10.40
CA ASN A 187 5.03 1.37 -10.13
C ASN A 187 4.00 1.99 -11.08
N ARG A 188 3.13 1.17 -11.66
CA ARG A 188 2.16 1.59 -12.69
C ARG A 188 0.74 1.35 -12.22
N GLY A 189 0.17 2.36 -11.59
CA GLY A 189 -1.19 2.34 -11.07
C GLY A 189 -2.15 3.16 -11.93
N LYS A 190 -3.45 2.94 -11.75
CA LYS A 190 -4.44 3.90 -12.24
C LYS A 190 -4.47 5.15 -11.37
N SER A 191 -4.20 4.99 -10.07
CA SER A 191 -4.13 6.06 -9.06
C SER A 191 -2.71 6.40 -8.61
N GLY A 192 -1.71 6.04 -9.42
CA GLY A 192 -0.28 6.20 -9.09
C GLY A 192 0.28 5.08 -8.20
N ALA A 193 1.38 5.38 -7.52
CA ALA A 193 2.01 4.43 -6.59
C ALA A 193 1.21 4.29 -5.29
N VAL A 194 0.72 5.40 -4.73
CA VAL A 194 0.03 5.46 -3.44
C VAL A 194 -1.39 5.99 -3.58
N TYR A 195 -2.34 5.37 -2.88
CA TYR A 195 -3.72 5.83 -2.78
C TYR A 195 -4.25 5.86 -1.34
N GLY A 196 -5.10 6.84 -1.02
CA GLY A 196 -5.85 6.87 0.24
C GLY A 196 -7.25 7.46 0.08
N GLU A 197 -8.25 6.84 0.70
CA GLU A 197 -9.65 7.35 0.78
C GLU A 197 -10.12 7.47 2.23
N GLY A 198 -9.70 8.54 2.92
CA GLY A 198 -9.88 8.73 4.36
C GLY A 198 -8.69 8.24 5.19
N MET A 199 -7.51 8.18 4.56
CA MET A 199 -6.25 7.77 5.16
C MET A 199 -5.44 8.98 5.62
N GLU A 200 -4.72 8.82 6.73
CA GLU A 200 -3.69 9.75 7.17
C GLU A 200 -2.31 9.16 6.85
N TYR A 201 -1.56 9.78 5.94
CA TYR A 201 -0.20 9.37 5.61
C TYR A 201 0.82 10.35 6.17
N THR A 202 1.80 9.86 6.90
CA THR A 202 3.04 10.59 7.21
C THR A 202 4.17 9.95 6.42
N MET A 203 4.78 10.70 5.52
CA MET A 203 5.84 10.22 4.62
C MET A 203 7.11 11.04 4.81
N ASP A 204 8.17 10.39 5.29
CA ASP A 204 9.46 11.01 5.57
C ASP A 204 10.59 10.28 4.84
N ARG A 205 11.50 11.04 4.21
CA ARG A 205 12.68 10.48 3.51
C ARG A 205 12.31 9.40 2.49
N CYS A 206 11.22 9.61 1.76
CA CYS A 206 10.74 8.67 0.75
C CYS A 206 11.23 9.05 -0.65
N VAL A 207 11.41 8.06 -1.53
CA VAL A 207 11.76 8.26 -2.93
C VAL A 207 10.66 7.72 -3.84
N PHE A 208 10.11 8.56 -4.69
CA PHE A 208 9.15 8.21 -5.74
C PHE A 208 9.83 8.42 -7.10
N GLN A 209 10.17 7.32 -7.77
CA GLN A 209 10.92 7.33 -9.02
C GLN A 209 10.21 6.53 -10.11
N GLY A 210 10.06 7.08 -11.31
CA GLY A 210 9.58 6.32 -12.47
C GLY A 210 8.14 5.82 -12.36
N ASN A 211 7.34 6.31 -11.40
CA ASN A 211 5.97 5.82 -11.21
C ASN A 211 5.04 6.40 -12.27
N THR A 212 4.05 5.62 -12.68
CA THR A 212 3.05 6.02 -13.67
C THR A 212 1.65 6.01 -13.09
N GLY A 213 0.91 7.11 -13.28
CA GLY A 213 -0.53 7.23 -13.01
C GLY A 213 -1.29 7.34 -14.34
N THR A 214 -2.19 6.42 -14.64
CA THR A 214 -2.73 6.24 -16.01
C THR A 214 -4.21 6.58 -16.20
N TRP A 215 -4.96 6.88 -15.15
CA TRP A 215 -6.42 7.01 -15.26
C TRP A 215 -6.95 8.38 -14.80
N THR A 216 -8.08 8.78 -15.37
CA THR A 216 -9.06 9.61 -14.70
C THR A 216 -9.71 8.76 -13.61
N ALA A 217 -9.50 9.10 -12.33
CA ALA A 217 -10.17 8.55 -11.16
C ALA A 217 -11.70 8.42 -11.36
N MET A 218 -12.35 7.68 -10.47
CA MET A 218 -13.74 7.20 -10.60
C MET A 218 -14.81 8.29 -10.82
N ASP A 219 -14.47 9.55 -10.64
CA ASP A 219 -15.25 10.76 -10.84
C ASP A 219 -14.89 11.53 -12.12
N GLY A 220 -14.05 10.95 -12.99
CA GLY A 220 -13.46 11.63 -14.13
C GLY A 220 -12.27 12.52 -13.76
N GLN A 221 -11.85 12.57 -12.49
CA GLN A 221 -10.76 13.44 -12.07
C GLN A 221 -9.41 12.80 -12.41
N PRO A 222 -8.52 13.50 -13.10
CA PRO A 222 -7.24 12.95 -13.52
C PRO A 222 -6.37 12.54 -12.30
N ALA A 223 -5.79 11.34 -12.31
CA ALA A 223 -5.01 10.79 -11.19
C ALA A 223 -3.56 11.28 -11.16
N ALA A 224 -2.92 11.21 -10.00
CA ALA A 224 -1.51 11.52 -9.84
C ALA A 224 -0.61 10.30 -10.10
N SER A 225 0.66 10.54 -10.42
CA SER A 225 1.64 9.47 -10.66
C SER A 225 2.24 8.88 -9.38
N ALA A 226 2.50 9.70 -8.36
CA ALA A 226 3.08 9.25 -7.09
C ALA A 226 2.01 9.00 -6.03
N ILE A 227 1.27 10.03 -5.60
CA ILE A 227 0.35 9.94 -4.46
C ILE A 227 -1.01 10.54 -4.83
N THR A 228 -2.09 9.79 -4.67
CA THR A 228 -3.47 10.26 -4.83
C THR A 228 -4.25 10.05 -3.54
N LEU A 229 -4.60 11.12 -2.84
CA LEU A 229 -5.55 11.08 -1.73
C LEU A 229 -6.90 11.65 -2.17
N VAL A 230 -7.97 10.97 -1.80
CA VAL A 230 -9.35 11.40 -2.01
C VAL A 230 -10.07 11.38 -0.67
N ASN A 231 -11.21 12.09 -0.57
CA ASN A 231 -12.00 12.28 0.66
C ASN A 231 -11.46 13.40 1.57
N PRO A 232 -12.32 14.32 2.05
CA PRO A 232 -11.95 15.38 2.99
C PRO A 232 -11.30 14.90 4.29
N SER A 233 -11.54 13.65 4.73
CA SER A 233 -10.89 13.16 5.95
C SER A 233 -9.45 12.68 5.74
N SER A 234 -8.94 12.71 4.51
CA SER A 234 -7.57 12.28 4.20
C SER A 234 -6.55 13.35 4.58
N LYS A 235 -5.41 12.92 5.10
CA LYS A 235 -4.28 13.80 5.47
C LYS A 235 -2.98 13.30 4.87
N LEU A 236 -2.12 14.23 4.47
CA LEU A 236 -0.77 13.93 4.01
C LEU A 236 0.21 14.86 4.70
N GLU A 237 1.14 14.30 5.47
CA GLU A 237 2.33 14.97 5.92
C GLU A 237 3.52 14.46 5.11
N LEU A 238 4.23 15.35 4.43
CA LEU A 238 5.33 15.00 3.54
C LEU A 238 6.59 15.77 3.91
N SER A 239 7.68 15.07 4.22
CA SER A 239 8.97 15.66 4.58
C SER A 239 10.13 14.96 3.90
N ASN A 240 11.18 15.73 3.56
CA ASN A 240 12.48 15.22 3.11
C ASN A 240 12.40 14.19 1.96
N SER A 241 11.39 14.27 1.09
CA SER A 241 11.09 13.23 0.09
C SER A 241 11.40 13.69 -1.34
N CYS A 242 11.62 12.72 -2.22
CA CYS A 242 12.07 12.92 -3.60
C CYS A 242 11.07 12.39 -4.61
N PHE A 243 10.83 13.14 -5.68
CA PHE A 243 9.93 12.78 -6.77
C PHE A 243 10.66 13.00 -8.10
N THR A 244 11.11 11.92 -8.73
CA THR A 244 11.90 11.93 -9.96
C THR A 244 11.25 11.12 -11.06
N ASP A 245 11.24 11.65 -12.28
CA ASP A 245 10.85 10.90 -13.49
C ASP A 245 9.46 10.23 -13.40
N ASN A 246 8.52 10.77 -12.61
CA ASN A 246 7.17 10.21 -12.51
C ASN A 246 6.28 10.73 -13.64
N GLU A 247 5.47 9.87 -14.25
CA GLU A 247 4.61 10.20 -15.38
C GLU A 247 3.12 10.09 -15.02
N ALA A 248 2.40 11.21 -15.07
CA ALA A 248 0.96 11.25 -14.86
C ALA A 248 0.24 11.52 -16.18
N SER A 249 -0.77 10.70 -16.51
CA SER A 249 -1.78 11.08 -17.49
C SER A 249 -2.71 12.18 -16.94
N GLY A 250 -2.68 12.39 -15.62
CA GLY A 250 -3.44 13.41 -14.93
C GLY A 250 -2.66 14.68 -14.63
N PRO A 251 -3.12 15.57 -13.72
CA PRO A 251 -2.62 16.94 -13.65
C PRO A 251 -1.37 17.05 -12.76
N ALA A 252 -0.98 16.00 -12.02
CA ALA A 252 -0.10 16.15 -10.88
C ALA A 252 0.79 14.93 -10.61
N THR A 253 1.91 15.17 -9.92
CA THR A 253 2.70 14.11 -9.28
C THR A 253 2.08 13.70 -7.94
N VAL A 254 1.52 14.67 -7.20
CA VAL A 254 0.79 14.47 -5.94
C VAL A 254 -0.56 15.18 -6.02
N LYS A 255 -1.65 14.48 -5.71
CA LYS A 255 -3.01 15.01 -5.66
C LYS A 255 -3.64 14.74 -4.29
N VAL A 256 -4.19 15.78 -3.67
CA VAL A 256 -5.06 15.67 -2.48
C VAL A 256 -6.40 16.31 -2.80
N ASP A 257 -7.47 15.49 -2.80
CA ASP A 257 -8.83 15.90 -3.13
C ASP A 257 -9.67 16.12 -1.87
N ASP A 258 -9.95 17.38 -1.56
CA ASP A 258 -10.92 17.77 -0.53
C ASP A 258 -12.29 17.99 -1.20
N SER A 259 -13.07 16.94 -1.35
CA SER A 259 -14.39 17.04 -1.99
C SER A 259 -15.48 17.64 -1.08
N SER A 260 -15.14 18.40 -0.04
CA SER A 260 -16.14 19.14 0.74
C SER A 260 -16.69 20.28 -0.13
N LYS A 261 -17.86 20.03 -0.73
CA LYS A 261 -18.52 20.90 -1.74
C LYS A 261 -18.92 22.30 -1.26
N ASP A 262 -18.55 22.70 -0.06
CA ASP A 262 -19.08 23.91 0.59
C ASP A 262 -18.28 25.20 0.31
N GLY A 263 -17.30 25.16 -0.61
CA GLY A 263 -16.69 26.40 -1.13
C GLY A 263 -15.93 27.23 -0.10
N THR A 264 -15.66 26.67 1.08
CA THR A 264 -14.73 27.22 2.06
C THR A 264 -13.32 26.74 1.70
N THR A 265 -12.60 27.59 0.98
CA THR A 265 -11.12 27.64 0.88
C THR A 265 -10.40 26.47 1.55
N ALA A 266 -10.00 25.47 0.77
CA ALA A 266 -8.93 24.55 1.12
C ALA A 266 -7.67 25.40 1.30
N THR A 267 -7.45 25.86 2.52
CA THR A 267 -6.21 26.53 2.85
C THR A 267 -5.19 25.41 2.86
N VAL A 268 -4.13 25.50 2.05
CA VAL A 268 -2.85 24.90 2.44
C VAL A 268 -2.37 25.71 3.63
N SER A 269 -3.07 25.51 4.73
CA SER A 269 -2.76 26.10 5.99
C SER A 269 -1.60 25.29 6.50
N ARG A 270 -0.48 25.98 6.73
CA ARG A 270 0.19 25.77 8.01
C ARG A 270 -0.89 25.86 9.10
N SER A 271 -1.42 24.70 9.48
CA SER A 271 -2.40 24.43 10.54
C SER A 271 -3.87 24.87 10.32
N ASP A 272 -4.77 23.87 10.42
CA ASP A 272 -6.09 23.91 11.09
C ASP A 272 -7.42 23.93 10.31
N THR A 273 -7.61 23.16 9.22
CA THR A 273 -8.95 22.54 8.91
C THR A 273 -8.82 21.23 8.10
N ASP A 274 -9.87 20.41 8.14
CA ASP A 274 -9.87 18.94 8.26
C ASP A 274 -9.33 18.07 7.10
N SER A 275 -8.83 18.66 6.01
CA SER A 275 -8.04 17.98 4.96
C SER A 275 -6.62 18.56 4.94
N THR A 276 -5.77 18.15 5.88
CA THR A 276 -4.45 18.77 6.02
C THR A 276 -3.43 18.14 5.09
N LEU A 277 -3.09 18.83 4.00
CA LEU A 277 -1.81 18.65 3.34
C LEU A 277 -0.77 19.51 4.06
N THR A 278 0.17 18.86 4.74
CA THR A 278 1.33 19.50 5.35
C THR A 278 2.58 19.11 4.57
N ILE A 279 3.04 20.02 3.71
CA ILE A 279 4.35 19.89 3.05
C ILE A 279 5.38 20.56 3.96
N ASN A 280 6.18 19.75 4.62
CA ASN A 280 7.32 20.24 5.39
C ASN A 280 8.50 20.56 4.45
N LYS A 281 9.56 21.15 5.01
CA LYS A 281 10.74 21.55 4.23
C LYS A 281 11.42 20.33 3.57
N ASN A 282 12.22 20.59 2.55
CA ASN A 282 13.16 19.66 1.92
C ASN A 282 12.54 18.58 1.01
N ASN A 283 11.41 18.85 0.37
CA ASN A 283 10.90 17.97 -0.69
C ASN A 283 11.47 18.38 -2.06
N PHE A 284 11.87 17.42 -2.88
CA PHE A 284 12.55 17.64 -4.16
C PHE A 284 11.76 17.02 -5.32
N PHE A 285 11.55 17.80 -6.40
CA PHE A 285 10.81 17.38 -7.59
C PHE A 285 11.66 17.62 -8.84
N GLN A 286 11.88 16.59 -9.65
CA GLN A 286 12.68 16.68 -10.87
C GLN A 286 12.11 15.80 -11.98
N ASN A 287 12.08 16.33 -13.20
CA ASN A 287 11.71 15.60 -14.42
C ASN A 287 10.37 14.86 -14.37
N ASN A 288 9.41 15.28 -13.55
CA ASN A 288 8.10 14.65 -13.59
C ASN A 288 7.38 15.10 -14.88
N ILE A 289 6.61 14.21 -15.49
CA ILE A 289 5.89 14.49 -16.74
C ILE A 289 4.40 14.45 -16.42
N VAL A 290 3.72 15.53 -16.75
CA VAL A 290 2.28 15.67 -16.54
C VAL A 290 1.67 15.86 -17.92
N ALA A 291 0.80 14.94 -18.33
CA ALA A 291 0.14 15.03 -19.62
C ALA A 291 -0.71 16.31 -19.66
N THR A 292 -0.47 17.15 -20.66
CA THR A 292 -1.30 18.34 -20.91
C THR A 292 -2.69 17.86 -21.30
N SER A 293 -3.68 18.01 -20.42
CA SER A 293 -5.06 17.83 -20.85
C SER A 293 -5.40 18.90 -21.89
N THR A 294 -6.31 18.61 -22.79
CA THR A 294 -6.85 19.60 -23.73
C THR A 294 -7.55 20.78 -23.05
N GLN A 295 -7.66 20.79 -21.71
CA GLN A 295 -8.29 21.83 -20.90
C GLN A 295 -7.32 22.72 -20.09
N GLY A 296 -5.99 22.52 -20.17
CA GLY A 296 -5.04 23.42 -19.49
C GLY A 296 -3.58 22.97 -19.57
N GLN A 297 -2.66 23.94 -19.50
CA GLN A 297 -1.24 23.66 -19.27
C GLN A 297 -1.05 23.35 -17.78
N TYR A 298 -0.46 22.20 -17.47
CA TYR A 298 -0.07 21.83 -16.11
C TYR A 298 1.45 21.91 -15.98
N CYS A 299 1.95 22.32 -14.82
CA CYS A 299 3.37 22.36 -14.55
C CYS A 299 3.90 20.95 -14.23
N THR A 300 5.04 20.61 -14.80
CA THR A 300 5.69 19.29 -14.74
C THR A 300 6.26 18.90 -13.38
N ASN A 301 6.06 19.70 -12.32
CA ASN A 301 6.55 19.40 -10.97
C ASN A 301 5.56 19.87 -9.89
N SER A 302 4.27 19.76 -10.18
CA SER A 302 3.24 20.37 -9.34
C SER A 302 2.62 19.39 -8.35
N ILE A 303 2.38 19.91 -7.15
CA ILE A 303 1.44 19.36 -6.18
C ILE A 303 0.11 20.07 -6.39
N TYR A 304 -0.96 19.31 -6.63
CA TYR A 304 -2.29 19.86 -6.83
C TYR A 304 -3.15 19.64 -5.59
N VAL A 305 -3.72 20.74 -5.09
CA VAL A 305 -4.76 20.75 -4.06
C VAL A 305 -5.97 21.45 -4.67
N TYR A 306 -7.08 20.72 -4.80
CA TYR A 306 -8.39 21.30 -5.18
C TYR A 306 -8.39 22.21 -6.43
N SER A 307 -7.83 21.75 -7.55
CA SER A 307 -7.75 22.50 -8.84
C SER A 307 -6.97 23.81 -8.85
N GLU A 308 -6.49 24.29 -7.70
CA GLU A 308 -5.54 25.39 -7.62
C GLU A 308 -4.12 24.82 -7.69
N GLN A 309 -3.37 25.29 -8.67
CA GLN A 309 -1.96 24.95 -8.81
C GLN A 309 -1.19 25.69 -7.71
N MET A 310 -0.48 24.94 -6.85
CA MET A 310 0.49 25.57 -5.96
C MET A 310 1.74 25.93 -6.75
N ASP A 311 1.90 27.21 -7.09
CA ASP A 311 3.07 27.71 -7.83
C ASP A 311 4.36 27.80 -6.98
N ASP A 312 4.31 27.42 -5.70
CA ASP A 312 5.42 27.56 -4.76
C ASP A 312 6.32 26.31 -4.68
N THR A 313 6.63 25.71 -5.83
CA THR A 313 7.68 24.67 -5.89
C THR A 313 8.99 25.32 -6.33
N CYS A 314 9.82 25.62 -5.32
CA CYS A 314 11.24 25.95 -5.34
C CYS A 314 11.82 26.37 -6.70
N GLU A 315 12.12 27.66 -6.86
CA GLU A 315 12.99 28.10 -7.94
C GLU A 315 14.30 27.30 -7.92
N TRP A 316 14.65 26.77 -9.08
CA TRP A 316 15.88 26.03 -9.35
C TRP A 316 17.10 26.90 -8.91
N GLY A 317 17.78 26.52 -7.82
CA GLY A 317 18.99 27.22 -7.35
C GLY A 317 19.08 27.56 -5.86
N ASP A 318 18.07 27.24 -5.03
CA ASP A 318 18.21 27.38 -3.58
C ASP A 318 19.15 26.30 -3.02
N ALA A 319 20.27 26.72 -2.41
CA ALA A 319 21.31 25.85 -1.85
C ALA A 319 20.80 24.91 -0.74
N SER A 320 19.63 25.19 -0.15
CA SER A 320 18.97 24.30 0.80
C SER A 320 18.43 23.01 0.16
N CYS A 321 18.23 22.98 -1.16
CA CYS A 321 17.79 21.80 -1.91
C CYS A 321 18.96 20.85 -2.27
N CYS A 322 20.21 21.31 -2.22
CA CYS A 322 21.37 20.53 -2.66
C CYS A 322 21.71 19.34 -1.75
N ALA A 323 21.46 19.43 -0.44
CA ALA A 323 21.71 18.31 0.47
C ALA A 323 20.75 17.14 0.24
N VAL A 324 19.48 17.46 -0.05
CA VAL A 324 18.47 16.46 -0.44
C VAL A 324 18.83 15.87 -1.79
N ALA A 325 19.29 16.68 -2.75
CA ALA A 325 19.71 16.19 -4.05
C ALA A 325 20.90 15.20 -3.98
N GLU A 326 21.84 15.35 -3.03
CA GLU A 326 22.93 14.37 -2.81
C GLU A 326 22.43 13.08 -2.16
N ASP A 327 21.50 13.15 -1.21
CA ASP A 327 20.85 11.98 -0.63
C ASP A 327 19.95 11.27 -1.67
N CYS A 328 19.29 12.03 -2.53
CA CYS A 328 18.51 11.52 -3.67
C CYS A 328 19.43 10.89 -4.72
N ALA A 329 20.51 11.56 -5.09
CA ALA A 329 21.47 11.06 -6.05
C ALA A 329 22.20 9.82 -5.52
N SER A 330 22.52 9.74 -4.22
CA SER A 330 23.13 8.55 -3.63
C SER A 330 22.17 7.37 -3.49
N ALA A 331 20.88 7.63 -3.21
CA ALA A 331 19.82 6.62 -3.30
C ALA A 331 19.62 6.10 -4.74
N VAL A 332 19.81 6.95 -5.75
CA VAL A 332 19.81 6.57 -7.17
C VAL A 332 21.08 5.80 -7.54
N VAL A 333 22.25 6.21 -7.08
CA VAL A 333 23.57 5.68 -7.49
C VAL A 333 23.92 4.35 -6.82
N SER A 334 23.40 4.03 -5.63
CA SER A 334 23.64 2.73 -4.97
C SER A 334 22.97 1.54 -5.66
N SER A 335 22.19 1.78 -6.72
CA SER A 335 21.39 0.77 -7.44
C SER A 335 22.00 0.26 -8.75
N SER A 336 23.22 0.65 -9.13
CA SER A 336 23.90 0.04 -10.29
C SER A 336 24.42 -1.37 -9.96
N THR A 337 23.51 -2.29 -9.62
CA THR A 337 23.76 -3.70 -9.81
C THR A 337 23.78 -3.92 -11.32
N THR A 338 24.99 -4.08 -11.84
CA THR A 338 25.22 -4.55 -13.20
C THR A 338 24.53 -5.91 -13.29
N PHE A 339 23.39 -5.97 -13.97
CA PHE A 339 22.84 -7.24 -14.41
C PHE A 339 23.95 -7.97 -15.18
N PRO A 340 24.21 -9.26 -14.92
CA PRO A 340 25.17 -10.00 -15.73
C PRO A 340 24.73 -9.89 -17.20
N PRO A 341 25.62 -9.44 -18.11
CA PRO A 341 25.28 -9.29 -19.51
C PRO A 341 24.96 -10.68 -20.08
N GLY A 342 23.67 -10.95 -20.35
CA GLY A 342 23.25 -12.25 -20.86
C GLY A 342 21.79 -12.64 -20.66
N GLN A 343 21.02 -11.97 -19.81
CA GLN A 343 19.56 -12.17 -19.77
C GLN A 343 18.87 -11.14 -20.67
N THR A 344 18.71 -11.50 -21.94
CA THR A 344 17.74 -10.86 -22.82
C THR A 344 16.35 -11.00 -22.20
N ASN A 345 15.64 -9.87 -22.10
CA ASN A 345 14.22 -9.85 -21.78
C ASN A 345 13.45 -10.69 -22.80
N ASN A 346 13.19 -11.96 -22.48
CA ASN A 346 12.08 -12.69 -23.09
C ASN A 346 10.80 -12.05 -22.58
N ARG A 347 10.35 -11.01 -23.30
CA ARG A 347 8.94 -10.70 -23.46
C ARG A 347 8.31 -11.82 -24.27
N ASP A 348 8.18 -12.99 -23.66
CA ASP A 348 7.19 -13.96 -24.11
C ASP A 348 5.87 -13.53 -23.47
N ILE A 349 5.09 -12.85 -24.30
CA ILE A 349 3.68 -12.55 -24.11
C ILE A 349 3.02 -13.90 -23.75
N PHE A 350 2.55 -14.03 -22.51
CA PHE A 350 1.51 -15.00 -22.21
C PHE A 350 0.25 -14.52 -22.92
N GLU A 351 0.04 -14.99 -24.15
CA GLU A 351 -1.30 -15.00 -24.74
C GLU A 351 -2.14 -15.94 -23.87
N PRO A 352 -3.22 -15.47 -23.21
CA PRO A 352 -4.16 -16.37 -22.59
C PRO A 352 -4.84 -17.15 -23.72
N THR A 353 -4.60 -18.45 -23.77
CA THR A 353 -5.39 -19.38 -24.60
C THR A 353 -6.85 -19.23 -24.20
N GLU A 354 -7.68 -18.79 -25.16
CA GLU A 354 -9.15 -18.84 -25.08
C GLU A 354 -9.59 -20.30 -24.89
N GLU A 355 -9.83 -20.71 -23.66
CA GLU A 355 -10.59 -21.92 -23.36
C GLU A 355 -12.00 -21.55 -22.89
N SER A 356 -12.93 -21.70 -23.85
CA SER A 356 -14.36 -21.98 -23.73
C SER A 356 -15.08 -21.64 -22.41
N GLY A 357 -16.07 -20.75 -22.53
CA GLY A 357 -16.90 -20.29 -21.43
C GLY A 357 -17.68 -21.38 -20.71
N ALA A 358 -17.68 -21.26 -19.38
CA ALA A 358 -18.72 -21.75 -18.51
C ALA A 358 -19.32 -20.55 -17.75
N PRO A 359 -20.66 -20.39 -17.71
CA PRO A 359 -21.28 -19.26 -17.02
C PRO A 359 -21.10 -19.39 -15.50
N TYR A 360 -20.44 -18.40 -14.90
CA TYR A 360 -20.36 -18.23 -13.45
C TYR A 360 -21.75 -17.86 -12.90
N ASN A 361 -22.37 -18.79 -12.18
CA ASN A 361 -23.55 -18.52 -11.35
C ASN A 361 -23.09 -17.90 -10.02
N SER A 362 -23.38 -16.62 -9.82
CA SER A 362 -23.19 -15.94 -8.54
C SER A 362 -24.31 -16.33 -7.57
N HIS A 363 -24.01 -17.23 -6.64
CA HIS A 363 -24.84 -17.43 -5.45
C HIS A 363 -24.62 -16.28 -4.47
N ALA A 364 -25.50 -15.27 -4.54
CA ALA A 364 -25.64 -14.26 -3.51
C ALA A 364 -26.26 -14.90 -2.25
N ALA A 365 -25.48 -15.00 -1.18
CA ALA A 365 -25.97 -15.34 0.14
C ALA A 365 -26.84 -14.19 0.70
N ARG A 366 -28.16 -14.33 0.54
CA ARG A 366 -29.15 -13.49 1.22
C ARG A 366 -29.20 -13.85 2.71
N TRP A 367 -28.69 -12.96 3.56
CA TRP A 367 -29.03 -12.93 4.97
C TRP A 367 -30.46 -12.38 5.11
N MET A 368 -31.43 -13.24 5.43
CA MET A 368 -32.76 -12.82 5.87
C MET A 368 -32.75 -12.63 7.39
N SER A 369 -33.01 -11.41 7.83
CA SER A 369 -33.35 -11.07 9.21
C SER A 369 -34.72 -11.64 9.55
N GLY A 370 -34.76 -12.51 10.56
CA GLY A 370 -36.00 -13.05 11.12
C GLY A 370 -36.70 -12.01 11.99
N LEU A 371 -37.77 -11.41 11.45
CA LEU A 371 -38.81 -10.72 12.22
C LEU A 371 -39.82 -11.76 12.71
N GLY A 372 -39.65 -12.22 13.96
CA GLY A 372 -40.65 -13.01 14.67
C GLY A 372 -41.72 -12.13 15.27
N MET A 373 -42.85 -11.97 14.56
CA MET A 373 -44.11 -11.48 15.13
C MET A 373 -44.71 -12.57 16.03
N VAL A 374 -44.81 -12.32 17.33
CA VAL A 374 -45.68 -13.08 18.25
C VAL A 374 -46.94 -12.26 18.48
N LEU A 375 -48.02 -12.62 17.78
CA LEU A 375 -49.38 -12.25 18.13
C LEU A 375 -50.01 -13.48 18.79
N GLY A 376 -50.37 -13.35 20.07
CA GLY A 376 -51.11 -14.35 20.83
C GLY A 376 -51.98 -13.66 21.88
N TRP A 377 -53.23 -13.41 21.52
CA TRP A 377 -54.30 -12.97 22.41
C TRP A 377 -54.71 -14.09 23.37
N THR A 378 -54.99 -13.75 24.63
CA THR A 378 -56.11 -14.36 25.39
C THR A 378 -56.53 -13.43 26.54
N LEU A 379 -57.82 -13.06 26.52
CA LEU A 379 -58.62 -12.54 27.66
C LEU A 379 -58.76 -13.63 28.76
N TRP A 380 -58.86 -13.23 30.03
CA TRP A 380 -60.07 -13.35 30.89
C TRP A 380 -59.78 -12.91 32.35
N TRP A 381 -60.67 -12.04 32.87
CA TRP A 381 -61.19 -11.82 34.24
C TRP A 381 -60.37 -12.24 35.49
N VAL A 382 -60.14 -11.28 36.41
CA VAL A 382 -60.94 -10.96 37.62
C VAL A 382 -60.79 -9.47 37.92
#